data_AF-A0A7S3M020-F1
#
_entry.id   AF-A0A7S3M020-F1
#
_cell.length_a   1.000
_cell.length_b   1.000
_cell.length_c   1.000
_cell.angle_alpha   90.00
_cell.angle_beta   90.00
_cell.angle_gamma   90.00
#
_symmetry.space_group_name_H-M   'P 1'
#
loop_
_entity.id
_entity.type
_entity.pdbx_description
1 polymer ?
#
loop_
_entity_poly.entity_id
_entity_poly.type
_entity_poly.pdbx_seq_one_letter_code
_entity_poly.pdbx_strand_id
1 'polypeptide(L)'
;PNSCNLNLYVDGTHSVGWHADNESLFQGMKKDCRILSLSLGQTRKFELQSRGGPMYKMDLTDGDLCTMEGLTQKYYRHRIPKENGKGVQERINLTWRWVVEHTPQCSKDSAASA
;
A
#
# COMPACT_ATOMS: atom_id res chain seq x y z
N PRO A 1 -12.77 8.75 -1.31
CA PRO A 1 -12.37 7.50 -2.00
C PRO A 1 -13.59 6.66 -2.38
N ASN A 2 -13.50 5.89 -3.47
CA ASN A 2 -14.59 5.06 -4.01
C ASN A 2 -14.18 3.58 -4.18
N SER A 3 -12.98 3.21 -3.73
CA SER A 3 -12.50 1.84 -3.69
C SER A 3 -11.72 1.62 -2.39
N CYS A 4 -11.86 0.42 -1.81
CA CYS A 4 -11.17 0.00 -0.60
C CYS A 4 -10.62 -1.42 -0.81
N ASN A 5 -9.34 -1.61 -0.52
CA ASN A 5 -8.69 -2.90 -0.48
C ASN A 5 -8.37 -3.27 0.98
N LEU A 6 -8.74 -4.48 1.39
CA LEU A 6 -8.50 -5.02 2.72
C LEU A 6 -7.36 -6.05 2.65
N ASN A 7 -6.37 -5.89 3.53
CA ASN A 7 -5.29 -6.86 3.69
C ASN A 7 -5.27 -7.38 5.13
N LEU A 8 -5.25 -8.71 5.30
CA LEU A 8 -5.01 -9.37 6.56
C LEU A 8 -3.58 -9.95 6.57
N TYR A 9 -2.79 -9.52 7.53
CA TYR A 9 -1.48 -10.07 7.83
C TYR A 9 -1.64 -10.91 9.10
N VAL A 10 -1.62 -12.23 8.98
CA VAL A 10 -1.89 -13.13 10.12
C VAL A 10 -0.74 -13.10 11.13
N ASP A 11 0.49 -12.92 10.64
CA ASP A 11 1.69 -12.87 11.46
C ASP A 11 2.81 -12.05 10.78
N GLY A 12 4.03 -12.16 11.34
CA GLY A 12 5.23 -11.53 10.81
C GLY A 12 5.75 -12.13 9.49
N THR A 13 5.25 -13.29 9.05
CA THR A 13 5.65 -13.91 7.78
C THR A 13 4.89 -13.35 6.58
N HIS A 14 3.68 -12.82 6.81
CA HIS A 14 2.91 -12.10 5.81
C HIS A 14 3.55 -10.74 5.53
N SER A 15 3.71 -10.42 4.25
CA SER A 15 4.39 -9.22 3.78
C SER A 15 3.85 -8.80 2.41
N VAL A 16 4.04 -7.54 2.06
CA VAL A 16 3.89 -7.09 0.67
C VAL A 16 5.25 -6.59 0.21
N GLY A 17 5.70 -7.06 -0.95
CA GLY A 17 6.98 -6.68 -1.54
C GLY A 17 7.03 -5.20 -1.94
N TRP A 18 8.18 -4.76 -2.45
CA TRP A 18 8.33 -3.39 -2.97
C TRP A 18 7.41 -3.16 -4.16
N HIS A 19 6.44 -2.27 -4.01
CA HIS A 19 5.48 -1.94 -5.04
C HIS A 19 5.12 -0.44 -5.02
N ALA A 20 4.35 -0.03 -6.02
CA ALA A 20 3.63 1.23 -6.03
C ALA A 20 2.25 0.95 -6.63
N ASP A 21 1.26 1.73 -6.25
CA ASP A 21 -0.12 1.60 -6.72
C ASP A 21 -0.21 2.26 -8.10
N ASN A 22 0.29 1.52 -9.10
CA ASN A 22 0.55 1.98 -10.46
C ASN A 22 -0.51 1.53 -11.47
N GLU A 23 -1.61 0.93 -11.00
CA GLU A 23 -2.73 0.54 -11.83
C GLU A 23 -3.30 1.77 -12.54
N SER A 24 -3.55 1.65 -13.85
CA SER A 24 -4.07 2.74 -14.68
C SER A 24 -5.35 3.34 -14.10
N LEU A 25 -6.18 2.50 -13.47
CA LEU A 25 -7.44 2.85 -12.85
C LEU A 25 -7.35 4.00 -11.82
N PHE A 26 -6.19 4.14 -11.15
CA PHE A 26 -5.91 5.18 -10.16
C PHE A 26 -5.10 6.36 -10.71
N GLN A 27 -4.47 6.19 -11.89
CA GLN A 27 -3.62 7.20 -12.55
C GLN A 27 -2.45 7.74 -11.69
N GLY A 28 -2.02 7.02 -10.65
CA GLY A 28 -1.00 7.48 -9.68
C GLY A 28 0.41 7.71 -10.27
N MET A 29 0.68 7.23 -11.48
CA MET A 29 1.92 7.48 -12.21
C MET A 29 1.94 8.83 -12.94
N LYS A 30 0.76 9.42 -13.19
CA LYS A 30 0.60 10.63 -14.03
C LYS A 30 0.16 11.86 -13.24
N LYS A 31 -0.65 11.69 -12.21
CA LYS A 31 -1.21 12.77 -11.38
C LYS A 31 -1.24 12.38 -9.91
N ASP A 32 -1.56 13.36 -9.06
CA ASP A 32 -1.79 13.10 -7.64
C ASP A 32 -2.86 12.01 -7.46
N CYS A 33 -2.49 10.99 -6.70
CA CYS A 33 -3.37 9.94 -6.24
C CYS A 33 -3.26 9.88 -4.73
N ARG A 34 -4.19 10.54 -4.05
CA ARG A 34 -4.33 10.42 -2.60
C ARG A 34 -4.64 8.97 -2.26
N ILE A 35 -3.86 8.38 -1.36
CA ILE A 35 -4.14 7.05 -0.81
C ILE A 35 -4.25 7.20 0.70
N LEU A 36 -5.30 6.62 1.26
CA LEU A 36 -5.52 6.58 2.70
C LEU A 36 -5.30 5.14 3.16
N SER A 37 -4.42 4.91 4.13
CA SER A 37 -4.11 3.58 4.66
C SER A 37 -4.33 3.57 6.17
N LEU A 38 -5.36 2.88 6.64
CA LEU A 38 -5.63 2.68 8.07
C LEU A 38 -5.06 1.34 8.52
N SER A 39 -4.28 1.38 9.60
CA SER A 39 -3.73 0.19 10.25
C SER A 39 -4.53 -0.13 11.51
N LEU A 40 -4.89 -1.39 11.70
CA LEU A 40 -5.57 -1.89 12.90
C LEU A 40 -4.86 -3.16 13.39
N GLY A 41 -4.72 -3.32 14.70
CA GLY A 41 -4.05 -4.44 15.36
C GLY A 41 -2.53 -4.25 15.47
N GLN A 42 -1.78 -5.29 15.14
CA GLN A 42 -0.34 -5.34 15.36
C GLN A 42 0.42 -4.20 14.64
N THR A 43 1.30 -3.50 15.37
CA THR A 43 2.24 -2.53 14.79
C THR A 43 3.13 -3.21 13.76
N ARG A 44 3.26 -2.60 12.57
CA ARG A 44 4.13 -3.09 11.49
C ARG A 44 4.96 -1.99 10.89
N LYS A 45 6.16 -2.34 10.45
CA LYS A 45 7.05 -1.42 9.73
C LYS A 45 6.52 -1.15 8.34
N PHE A 46 6.41 0.12 7.98
CA PHE A 46 6.19 0.57 6.61
C PHE A 46 7.47 1.20 6.10
N GLU A 47 7.99 0.69 4.99
CA GLU A 47 9.20 1.22 4.37
C GLU A 47 8.85 1.89 3.04
N LEU A 48 9.41 3.08 2.82
CA LEU A 48 9.20 3.91 1.63
C LEU A 48 10.56 4.22 0.99
N GLN A 49 10.79 3.75 -0.23
CA GLN A 49 12.05 3.88 -0.95
C GLN A 49 11.89 4.84 -2.13
N SER A 50 12.66 5.93 -2.15
CA SER A 50 12.75 6.81 -3.32
C SER A 50 13.45 6.09 -4.48
N ARG A 51 12.96 6.23 -5.71
CA ARG A 51 13.57 5.64 -6.91
C ARG A 51 14.92 6.33 -7.18
N GLY A 52 16.02 5.67 -6.82
CA GLY A 52 17.37 6.21 -6.92
C GLY A 52 17.79 7.10 -5.74
N GLY A 53 17.03 7.07 -4.63
CA GLY A 53 17.26 7.93 -3.48
C GLY A 53 17.27 7.18 -2.14
N PRO A 54 17.02 7.89 -1.01
CA PRO A 54 17.02 7.29 0.32
C PRO A 54 15.77 6.45 0.60
N MET A 55 15.89 5.59 1.61
CA MET A 55 14.80 4.84 2.22
C MET A 55 14.36 5.50 3.52
N TYR A 56 13.05 5.56 3.72
CA TYR A 56 12.39 6.00 4.94
C TYR A 56 11.67 4.82 5.58
N LYS A 57 11.60 4.82 6.91
CA LYS A 57 10.91 3.79 7.69
C LYS A 57 10.03 4.45 8.73
N MET A 58 8.84 3.92 8.91
CA MET A 58 7.90 4.34 9.94
C MET A 58 7.22 3.11 10.52
N ASP A 59 6.89 3.15 11.80
CA ASP A 59 6.08 2.13 12.43
C ASP A 59 4.62 2.59 12.35
N LEU A 60 3.75 1.76 11.77
CA LEU A 60 2.31 2.00 11.73
C LEU A 60 1.64 1.17 12.81
N THR A 61 1.13 1.85 13.83
CA THR A 61 0.51 1.28 15.02
C THR A 61 -1.01 1.13 14.87
N ASP A 62 -1.67 0.54 15.87
CA ASP A 62 -3.12 0.41 15.88
C ASP A 62 -3.80 1.79 15.83
N GLY A 63 -4.70 1.96 14.86
CA GLY A 63 -5.43 3.21 14.64
C GLY A 63 -4.70 4.25 13.78
N ASP A 64 -3.45 4.01 13.36
CA ASP A 64 -2.73 4.97 12.54
C ASP A 64 -3.31 5.08 11.13
N LEU A 65 -3.60 6.31 10.72
CA LEU A 65 -3.96 6.68 9.36
C LEU A 65 -2.75 7.28 8.64
N CYS A 66 -2.16 6.52 7.72
CA CYS A 66 -1.08 6.96 6.85
C CYS A 66 -1.63 7.43 5.50
N THR A 67 -1.22 8.62 5.06
CA THR A 67 -1.56 9.12 3.72
C THR A 67 -0.34 9.11 2.79
N MET A 68 -0.56 8.73 1.53
CA MET A 68 0.39 8.95 0.45
C MET A 68 -0.22 9.96 -0.51
N GLU A 69 0.46 11.06 -0.76
CA GLU A 69 -0.09 12.24 -1.43
C GLU A 69 0.85 12.80 -2.50
N GLY A 70 0.31 13.47 -3.50
CA GLY A 70 1.07 13.95 -4.64
C GLY A 70 1.52 12.77 -5.51
N LEU A 71 2.76 12.84 -5.99
CA LEU A 71 3.32 11.87 -6.93
C LEU A 71 4.07 10.73 -6.22
N THR A 72 3.65 10.34 -5.01
CA THR A 72 4.30 9.27 -4.24
C THR A 72 4.44 7.98 -5.05
N GLN A 73 3.37 7.54 -5.73
CA GLN A 73 3.40 6.28 -6.50
C GLN A 73 4.35 6.34 -7.71
N LYS A 74 4.59 7.54 -8.26
CA LYS A 74 5.54 7.77 -9.34
C LYS A 74 6.98 7.70 -8.85
N TYR A 75 7.31 8.39 -7.76
CA TYR A 75 8.70 8.59 -7.32
C TYR A 75 9.18 7.60 -6.27
N TYR A 76 8.27 6.90 -5.60
CA TYR A 76 8.58 5.99 -4.51
C TYR A 76 8.04 4.59 -4.78
N ARG A 77 8.57 3.61 -4.05
CA ARG A 77 7.98 2.31 -3.83
C ARG A 77 7.85 2.08 -2.34
N HIS A 78 6.85 1.33 -1.92
CA HIS A 78 6.62 1.02 -0.52
C HIS A 78 6.47 -0.48 -0.30
N ARG A 79 6.67 -0.91 0.94
CA ARG A 79 6.48 -2.31 1.36
C ARG A 79 6.11 -2.43 2.83
N ILE A 80 5.54 -3.57 3.18
CA ILE A 80 5.47 -4.08 4.54
C ILE A 80 6.40 -5.30 4.59
N PRO A 81 7.61 -5.20 5.18
CA PRO A 81 8.54 -6.32 5.23
C PRO A 81 8.06 -7.43 6.17
N LYS A 82 8.66 -8.61 6.03
CA LYS A 82 8.52 -9.67 7.02
C LYS A 82 9.19 -9.24 8.32
N GLU A 83 8.58 -9.60 9.45
CA GLU A 83 9.09 -9.33 10.78
C GLU A 83 9.35 -10.66 11.48
N ASN A 84 10.62 -10.96 11.70
CA ASN A 84 11.04 -12.18 12.37
C ASN A 84 11.03 -11.92 13.88
N GLY A 85 10.00 -12.40 14.57
CA GLY A 85 9.88 -12.28 16.02
C GLY A 85 8.79 -13.20 16.55
N LYS A 86 9.02 -13.79 17.73
CA LYS A 86 7.94 -14.48 18.44
C LYS A 86 6.90 -13.45 18.89
N GLY A 87 5.63 -13.69 18.59
CA GLY A 87 4.52 -12.85 19.07
C GLY A 87 4.10 -11.69 18.16
N VAL A 88 4.52 -11.66 16.88
CA VAL A 88 3.91 -10.74 15.90
C VAL A 88 2.49 -11.24 15.62
N GLN A 89 1.49 -10.45 16.03
CA GLN A 89 0.07 -10.79 15.89
C GLN A 89 -0.52 -10.29 14.58
N GLU A 90 -1.83 -10.45 14.45
CA GLU A 90 -2.58 -10.07 13.26
C GLU A 90 -2.63 -8.55 13.08
N ARG A 91 -2.51 -8.10 11.83
CA ARG A 91 -2.77 -6.72 11.41
C ARG A 91 -3.76 -6.70 10.27
N ILE A 92 -4.73 -5.80 10.36
CA ILE A 92 -5.65 -5.48 9.28
C ILE A 92 -5.24 -4.12 8.71
N ASN A 93 -5.20 -4.00 7.38
CA ASN A 93 -4.95 -2.74 6.69
C ASN A 93 -6.05 -2.45 5.68
N LEU A 94 -6.66 -1.27 5.78
CA LEU A 94 -7.64 -0.79 4.83
C LEU A 94 -6.98 0.31 3.99
N THR A 95 -6.84 0.07 2.70
CA THR A 95 -6.28 1.03 1.75
C THR A 95 -7.38 1.57 0.86
N TRP A 96 -7.67 2.86 0.96
CA TRP A 96 -8.63 3.54 0.11
C TRP A 96 -7.97 4.34 -0.99
N ARG A 97 -8.55 4.25 -2.18
CA ARG A 97 -8.10 4.94 -3.41
C ARG A 97 -9.30 5.52 -4.16
N TRP A 98 -8.99 6.33 -5.17
CA TRP A 98 -9.98 6.89 -6.09
C TRP A 98 -9.78 6.25 -7.45
N VAL A 99 -10.76 5.43 -7.84
CA VAL A 99 -10.98 5.00 -9.21
C VAL A 99 -11.34 6.23 -10.04
N VAL A 100 -10.47 6.60 -10.96
CA VAL A 100 -10.61 7.79 -11.83
C VAL A 100 -10.60 7.44 -13.32
N GLU A 101 -10.17 6.23 -13.68
CA GLU A 101 -10.17 5.73 -15.06
C GLU A 101 -10.77 4.31 -15.09
N HIS A 102 -12.10 4.22 -14.99
CA HIS A 102 -12.84 2.98 -15.18
C HIS A 102 -13.58 3.04 -16.51
N THR A 103 -13.21 2.16 -17.44
CA THR A 103 -13.86 2.03 -18.74
C THR A 103 -14.67 0.74 -18.80
N PRO A 104 -15.67 0.63 -19.70
CA PRO A 104 -16.40 -0.63 -19.92
C PRO A 104 -15.50 -1.81 -20.30
N GLN A 105 -14.28 -1.53 -20.80
CA GLN A 105 -13.27 -2.51 -21.19
C GLN A 105 -12.23 -2.78 -20.08
N CYS A 106 -12.41 -2.26 -18.86
CA CYS A 106 -11.63 -2.70 -17.71
C CYS A 106 -11.90 -4.19 -17.45
N SER A 107 -11.14 -5.07 -18.10
CA SER A 107 -11.26 -6.51 -17.91
C SER A 107 -10.91 -6.87 -16.47
N LYS A 108 -11.60 -7.87 -15.91
CA LYS A 108 -11.19 -8.51 -14.65
C LYS A 108 -9.81 -9.17 -14.76
N ASP A 109 -9.34 -9.41 -15.99
CA ASP A 109 -8.17 -10.22 -16.32
C ASP A 109 -6.90 -9.40 -16.57
N SER A 110 -6.74 -8.25 -15.92
CA SER A 110 -5.43 -7.61 -15.85
C SER A 110 -4.61 -8.35 -14.79
N ALA A 111 -3.87 -9.36 -15.28
CA ALA A 111 -2.92 -10.21 -14.60
C ALA A 111 -2.40 -9.65 -13.25
N ALA A 112 -2.72 -10.38 -12.18
CA ALA A 112 -1.88 -10.40 -10.99
C ALA A 112 -0.48 -10.88 -11.41
N SER A 113 0.40 -9.95 -11.75
CA SER A 113 1.81 -10.24 -11.97
C SER A 113 2.54 -10.17 -10.63
N ALA A 114 2.84 -11.37 -10.11
CA ALA A 114 3.95 -11.79 -9.22
C ALA A 114 4.47 -10.82 -8.14
#